data_AF-A0A956J132-F1
#
_entry.id   AF-A0A956J132-F1
#
_cell.length_a   1.000
_cell.length_b   1.000
_cell.length_c   1.000
_cell.angle_alpha   90.00
_cell.angle_beta   90.00
_cell.angle_gamma   90.00
#
_symmetry.space_group_name_H-M   'P 1'
#
loop_
_entity.id
_entity.type
_entity.pdbx_description
1 polymer ?
#
loop_
_entity_poly.entity_id
_entity_poly.type
_entity_poly.pdbx_seq_one_letter_code
_entity_poly.pdbx_strand_id
1 'polypeptide(L)'
;MRAHRPERMRREPRQGRSRETVRAVLEAVPRVIQREGVDAVTTNRIAEAAGVSIGSLYQYFPDKRSIFSALHERHVEEVHQVIERVMAEHAGDLAEFTRALVEGLADLHATEPEL
;
A
#
# COMPACT_ATOMS: atom_id res chain seq x y z
N MET A 1 11.37 -21.37 17.27
CA MET A 1 10.61 -20.22 16.72
C MET A 1 11.21 -19.88 15.37
N ARG A 2 10.49 -20.08 14.25
CA ARG A 2 11.01 -19.70 12.92
C ARG A 2 10.86 -18.18 12.76
N ALA A 3 11.95 -17.50 12.39
CA ALA A 3 11.89 -16.10 11.98
C ALA A 3 10.83 -15.94 10.89
N HIS A 4 9.81 -15.12 11.16
CA HIS A 4 8.63 -15.01 10.32
C HIS A 4 8.94 -14.05 9.17
N ARG A 5 9.28 -14.61 8.00
CA ARG A 5 9.52 -13.84 6.77
C ARG A 5 8.21 -13.14 6.37
N PRO A 6 8.21 -11.87 5.94
CA PRO A 6 7.00 -11.23 5.43
C PRO A 6 6.43 -12.11 4.30
N GLU A 7 5.19 -12.59 4.47
CA GLU A 7 4.50 -13.36 3.44
C GLU A 7 4.29 -12.41 2.26
N ARG A 8 4.87 -12.76 1.13
CA ARG A 8 4.75 -12.00 -0.13
C ARG A 8 3.53 -12.48 -0.89
N MET A 9 3.08 -11.66 -1.83
CA MET A 9 2.05 -12.05 -2.80
C MET A 9 2.44 -13.37 -3.47
N ARG A 10 1.49 -14.31 -3.57
CA ARG A 10 1.73 -15.65 -4.10
C ARG A 10 1.94 -15.65 -5.62
N ARG A 11 1.29 -14.73 -6.32
CA ARG A 11 1.33 -14.60 -7.77
C ARG A 11 1.36 -13.13 -8.15
N GLU A 12 2.29 -12.73 -9.02
CA GLU A 12 2.29 -11.37 -9.55
C GLU A 12 1.22 -11.17 -10.64
N PRO A 13 0.44 -10.07 -10.59
CA PRO A 13 -0.55 -9.75 -11.61
C PRO A 13 0.11 -9.29 -12.92
N ARG A 14 -0.03 -10.11 -13.98
CA ARG A 14 0.59 -9.83 -15.29
C ARG A 14 -0.36 -9.17 -16.31
N GLN A 15 -1.67 -9.34 -16.14
CA GLN A 15 -2.69 -8.85 -17.07
C GLN A 15 -3.48 -7.69 -16.45
N GLY A 16 -4.10 -6.84 -17.29
CA GLY A 16 -4.86 -5.66 -16.83
C GLY A 16 -5.88 -5.99 -15.74
N ARG A 17 -6.72 -7.01 -15.97
CA ARG A 17 -7.73 -7.47 -15.01
C ARG A 17 -7.13 -7.95 -13.68
N SER A 18 -6.00 -8.66 -13.72
CA SER A 18 -5.31 -9.09 -12.48
C SER A 18 -4.73 -7.92 -11.69
N ARG A 19 -4.22 -6.88 -12.37
CA ARG A 19 -3.68 -5.68 -11.73
C ARG A 19 -4.79 -4.86 -11.08
N GLU A 20 -5.93 -4.76 -11.76
CA GLU A 20 -7.13 -4.10 -11.23
C GLU A 20 -7.67 -4.81 -9.99
N THR A 21 -7.69 -6.15 -9.98
CA THR A 21 -8.07 -6.94 -8.80
C THR A 21 -7.14 -6.66 -7.62
N VAL A 22 -5.82 -6.70 -7.84
CA VAL A 22 -4.83 -6.38 -6.78
C VAL A 22 -5.00 -4.96 -6.28
N ARG A 23 -5.18 -3.98 -7.19
CA ARG A 23 -5.42 -2.58 -6.82
C ARG A 23 -6.68 -2.43 -5.96
N ALA A 24 -7.80 -3.03 -6.38
CA ALA A 24 -9.06 -2.96 -5.65
C ALA A 24 -8.93 -3.55 -4.23
N VAL A 25 -8.19 -4.66 -4.08
CA VAL A 25 -7.92 -5.26 -2.76
C VAL A 25 -7.10 -4.32 -1.87
N LEU A 26 -6.04 -3.70 -2.40
CA LEU A 26 -5.20 -2.79 -1.62
C LEU A 26 -5.96 -1.50 -1.25
N GLU A 27 -6.77 -0.94 -2.15
CA GLU A 27 -7.60 0.24 -1.88
C GLU A 27 -8.75 -0.04 -0.90
N ALA A 28 -9.19 -1.28 -0.77
CA ALA A 28 -10.25 -1.65 0.16
C ALA A 28 -9.81 -1.66 1.62
N VAL A 29 -8.52 -1.89 1.90
CA VAL A 29 -7.98 -1.91 3.27
C VAL A 29 -8.25 -0.60 4.03
N PRO A 30 -7.84 0.58 3.54
CA PRO A 30 -8.12 1.84 4.24
C PRO A 30 -9.62 2.12 4.36
N ARG A 31 -10.44 1.68 3.38
CA ARG A 31 -11.91 1.82 3.46
C ARG A 31 -12.52 1.00 4.59
N VAL A 32 -12.01 -0.20 4.84
CA VAL A 32 -12.44 -1.04 5.98
C VAL A 32 -12.03 -0.38 7.29
N ILE A 33 -10.79 0.12 7.37
CA ILE A 33 -10.28 0.81 8.57
C ILE A 33 -11.14 2.05 8.89
N GLN A 34 -11.38 2.92 7.91
CA GLN A 34 -12.17 4.14 8.10
C GLN A 34 -13.63 3.87 8.51
N ARG A 35 -14.22 2.76 8.06
CA ARG A 35 -15.64 2.46 8.32
C ARG A 35 -15.87 1.64 9.58
N GLU A 36 -14.95 0.72 9.90
CA GLU A 36 -15.17 -0.34 10.88
C GLU A 36 -14.04 -0.45 11.92
N GLY A 37 -12.97 0.34 11.78
CA GLY A 37 -11.80 0.29 12.63
C GLY A 37 -10.77 -0.77 12.24
N VAL A 38 -9.57 -0.67 12.81
CA VAL A 38 -8.42 -1.55 12.50
C VAL A 38 -8.69 -3.02 12.82
N ASP A 39 -9.46 -3.30 13.88
CA ASP A 39 -9.77 -4.66 14.30
C ASP A 39 -10.67 -5.42 13.32
N ALA A 40 -11.45 -4.70 12.50
CA ALA A 40 -12.33 -5.28 11.49
C ALA A 40 -11.59 -5.78 10.24
N VAL A 41 -10.29 -5.45 10.10
CA VAL A 41 -9.51 -5.80 8.91
C VAL A 41 -9.28 -7.32 8.85
N THR A 42 -10.03 -7.96 7.97
CA THR A 42 -9.96 -9.40 7.66
C THR A 42 -9.99 -9.62 6.14
N THR A 43 -9.47 -10.74 5.64
CA THR A 43 -9.48 -11.06 4.20
C THR A 43 -10.89 -11.08 3.61
N ASN A 44 -11.88 -11.54 4.38
CA ASN A 44 -13.28 -11.53 3.95
C ASN A 44 -13.83 -10.10 3.80
N ARG A 45 -13.63 -9.25 4.81
CA ARG A 45 -14.08 -7.84 4.76
C ARG A 45 -13.40 -7.06 3.65
N ILE A 46 -12.11 -7.29 3.44
CA ILE A 46 -11.36 -6.69 2.35
C ILE A 46 -11.90 -7.16 0.99
N ALA A 47 -12.16 -8.45 0.81
CA ALA A 47 -12.72 -8.98 -0.44
C ALA A 47 -14.09 -8.36 -0.75
N GLU A 48 -14.95 -8.25 0.25
CA GLU A 48 -16.27 -7.61 0.17
C GLU A 48 -16.15 -6.14 -0.22
N ALA A 49 -15.34 -5.36 0.50
CA ALA A 49 -15.13 -3.94 0.23
C ALA A 49 -14.44 -3.67 -1.13
N ALA A 50 -13.65 -4.61 -1.63
CA ALA A 50 -13.02 -4.56 -2.96
C ALA A 50 -13.96 -4.98 -4.10
N GLY A 51 -15.11 -5.59 -3.80
CA GLY A 51 -16.02 -6.13 -4.81
C GLY A 51 -15.44 -7.33 -5.56
N VAL A 52 -14.56 -8.12 -4.91
CA VAL A 52 -13.91 -9.30 -5.51
C VAL A 52 -14.30 -10.57 -4.77
N SER A 53 -14.26 -11.71 -5.44
CA SER A 53 -14.49 -12.99 -4.75
C SER A 53 -13.34 -13.30 -3.78
N ILE A 54 -13.65 -13.95 -2.67
CA ILE A 54 -12.64 -14.40 -1.70
C ILE A 54 -11.60 -15.34 -2.34
N GLY A 55 -12.03 -16.18 -3.28
CA GLY A 55 -11.14 -17.04 -4.06
C GLY A 55 -10.17 -16.25 -4.93
N SER A 56 -10.64 -15.17 -5.58
CA SER A 56 -9.79 -14.26 -6.34
C SER A 56 -8.76 -13.55 -5.46
N LEU A 57 -9.14 -13.13 -4.24
CA LEU A 57 -8.19 -12.56 -3.28
C LEU A 57 -7.11 -13.57 -2.91
N TYR A 58 -7.49 -14.80 -2.53
CA TYR A 58 -6.53 -15.84 -2.11
C TYR A 58 -5.61 -16.35 -3.24
N GLN A 59 -5.94 -16.10 -4.51
CA GLN A 59 -5.01 -16.34 -5.62
C GLN A 59 -3.75 -15.46 -5.53
N TYR A 60 -3.87 -14.25 -4.97
CA TYR A 60 -2.77 -13.29 -4.83
C TYR A 60 -2.27 -13.23 -3.39
N PHE A 61 -3.19 -13.21 -2.42
CA PHE A 61 -2.90 -12.93 -1.02
C PHE A 61 -3.30 -14.12 -0.14
N PRO A 62 -2.36 -15.02 0.21
CA PRO A 62 -2.68 -16.21 1.01
C PRO A 62 -3.19 -15.86 2.42
N ASP A 63 -2.83 -14.70 2.94
CA ASP A 63 -3.26 -14.23 4.24
C ASP A 63 -3.32 -12.68 4.31
N LYS A 64 -3.82 -12.16 5.44
CA LYS A 64 -3.88 -10.71 5.70
C LYS A 64 -2.49 -10.06 5.69
N ARG A 65 -1.44 -10.78 6.11
CA ARG A 65 -0.07 -10.24 6.18
C ARG A 65 0.47 -9.95 4.79
N SER A 66 0.18 -10.80 3.82
CA SER A 66 0.58 -10.59 2.43
C SER A 66 -0.06 -9.36 1.77
N ILE A 67 -1.26 -8.96 2.21
CA ILE A 67 -1.90 -7.71 1.79
C ILE A 67 -1.14 -6.52 2.38
N PHE A 68 -0.85 -6.55 3.68
CA PHE A 68 -0.08 -5.49 4.33
C PHE A 68 1.36 -5.38 3.81
N SER A 69 2.02 -6.50 3.51
CA SER A 69 3.34 -6.49 2.85
C SER A 69 3.27 -5.75 1.52
N ALA A 70 2.24 -6.00 0.70
CA ALA A 70 2.07 -5.33 -0.58
C ALA A 70 1.70 -3.84 -0.42
N LEU A 71 0.92 -3.47 0.60
CA LEU A 71 0.68 -2.06 0.95
C LEU A 71 1.99 -1.37 1.34
N HIS A 72 2.80 -2.02 2.17
CA HIS A 72 4.10 -1.49 2.59
C HIS A 72 5.05 -1.33 1.40
N GLU A 73 5.15 -2.33 0.53
CA GLU A 73 5.96 -2.26 -0.70
C GLU A 73 5.49 -1.09 -1.61
N ARG A 74 4.18 -0.88 -1.74
CA ARG A 74 3.63 0.28 -2.47
C ARG A 74 4.02 1.60 -1.82
N HIS A 75 3.91 1.71 -0.50
CA HIS A 75 4.26 2.91 0.23
C HIS A 75 5.75 3.25 0.13
N VAL A 76 6.63 2.24 0.22
CA VAL A 76 8.08 2.42 0.02
C VAL A 76 8.38 2.95 -1.38
N GLU A 77 7.70 2.44 -2.40
CA GLU A 77 7.83 2.92 -3.78
C GLU A 77 7.35 4.37 -3.93
N GLU A 78 6.22 4.74 -3.31
CA GLU A 78 5.72 6.13 -3.28
C GLU A 78 6.72 7.07 -2.60
N VAL A 79 7.30 6.67 -1.47
CA VAL A 79 8.38 7.41 -0.78
C VAL A 79 9.59 7.59 -1.70
N HIS A 80 10.01 6.51 -2.38
CA HIS A 80 11.15 6.56 -3.30
C HIS A 80 10.91 7.56 -4.43
N GLN A 81 9.71 7.56 -5.02
CA GLN A 81 9.33 8.51 -6.08
C GLN A 81 9.34 9.97 -5.60
N VAL A 82 8.93 10.23 -4.35
CA VAL A 82 9.05 11.57 -3.74
C VAL A 82 10.51 11.98 -3.65
N ILE A 83 11.37 11.11 -3.15
CA ILE A 83 12.81 11.39 -3.02
C ILE A 83 13.44 11.65 -4.38
N GLU A 84 13.18 10.80 -5.38
CA GLU A 84 13.72 10.96 -6.74
C GLU A 84 13.29 12.28 -7.38
N ARG A 85 12.01 12.65 -7.24
CA ARG A 85 11.47 13.91 -7.75
C ARG A 85 12.17 15.11 -7.09
N VAL A 86 12.23 15.15 -5.76
CA VAL A 86 12.82 16.26 -5.01
C VAL A 86 14.32 16.37 -5.29
N MET A 87 15.03 15.25 -5.39
CA MET A 87 16.44 15.22 -5.80
C MET A 87 16.66 15.81 -7.20
N ALA A 88 15.77 15.51 -8.15
CA ALA A 88 15.87 16.02 -9.51
C ALA A 88 15.58 17.53 -9.61
N GLU A 89 14.65 18.04 -8.80
CA GLU A 89 14.17 19.42 -8.85
C GLU A 89 15.05 20.40 -8.06
N HIS A 90 15.67 19.95 -6.96
CA HIS A 90 16.39 20.81 -6.02
C HIS A 90 17.88 20.45 -5.88
N ALA A 91 18.46 19.77 -6.88
CA ALA A 91 19.87 19.39 -6.86
C ALA A 91 20.78 20.62 -6.67
N GLY A 92 21.59 20.59 -5.60
CA GLY A 92 22.58 21.64 -5.30
C GLY A 92 22.09 22.75 -4.36
N ASP A 93 20.82 22.74 -3.93
CA ASP A 93 20.31 23.60 -2.87
C ASP A 93 19.79 22.74 -1.71
N LEU A 94 20.61 22.61 -0.66
CA LEU A 94 20.28 21.78 0.50
C LEU A 94 19.06 22.29 1.26
N ALA A 95 18.83 23.61 1.30
CA ALA A 95 17.72 24.19 2.05
C ALA A 95 16.39 23.92 1.33
N GLU A 96 16.34 24.15 0.02
CA GLU A 96 15.17 23.83 -0.80
C GLU A 96 14.91 22.32 -0.86
N PHE A 97 15.97 21.51 -1.02
CA PHE A 97 15.87 20.05 -0.99
C PHE A 97 15.24 19.55 0.32
N THR A 98 15.74 20.03 1.46
CA THR A 98 15.23 19.60 2.77
C THR A 98 13.77 20.01 2.96
N ARG A 99 13.40 21.22 2.54
CA ARG A 99 12.01 21.70 2.63
C ARG A 99 11.07 20.87 1.76
N ALA A 100 11.39 20.74 0.48
CA ALA A 100 10.58 20.00 -0.48
C ALA A 100 10.48 18.50 -0.12
N LEU A 101 11.52 17.92 0.48
CA LEU A 101 11.48 16.54 0.97
C LEU A 101 10.53 16.40 2.16
N VAL A 102 10.60 17.30 3.14
CA VAL A 102 9.69 17.28 4.30
C VAL A 102 8.25 17.49 3.86
N GLU A 103 7.98 18.46 2.99
CA GLU A 103 6.65 18.72 2.44
C GLU A 103 6.13 17.51 1.65
N GLY A 104 6.94 16.98 0.72
CA GLY A 104 6.54 15.83 -0.11
C GLY A 104 6.28 14.55 0.70
N LEU A 105 7.05 14.30 1.76
CA LEU A 105 6.80 13.17 2.66
C LEU A 105 5.61 13.42 3.58
N ALA A 106 5.44 14.65 4.09
CA ALA A 106 4.28 15.01 4.89
C ALA A 106 2.98 14.86 4.10
N ASP A 107 2.94 15.32 2.85
CA ASP A 107 1.79 15.19 1.96
C ASP A 107 1.43 13.72 1.68
N LEU A 108 2.43 12.86 1.50
CA LEU A 108 2.23 11.42 1.33
C LEU A 108 1.52 10.77 2.53
N HIS A 109 1.75 11.29 3.74
CA HIS A 109 1.14 10.78 4.98
C HIS A 109 -0.15 11.53 5.35
N ALA A 110 -0.27 12.80 4.97
CA ALA A 110 -1.44 13.63 5.22
C ALA A 110 -2.68 13.19 4.43
N THR A 111 -2.51 12.38 3.38
CA THR A 111 -3.62 11.73 2.66
C THR A 111 -4.30 10.57 3.40
N GLU A 112 -3.86 10.18 4.59
CA GLU A 112 -4.57 9.22 5.45
C GLU A 112 -4.78 9.79 6.86
N PRO A 113 -5.84 10.61 7.10
CA PRO A 113 -5.99 11.35 8.36
C PRO A 113 -6.29 10.52 9.61
N GLU A 114 -6.52 9.21 9.55
CA GLU A 114 -7.01 8.44 10.71
C GLU A 114 -6.43 7.03 10.78
N LEU A 115 -5.28 6.92 11.45
CA LEU A 115 -4.92 5.79 12.32
C LEU A 115 -4.95 6.26 13.77
#